data_AF-A0A924YEF7-F1
#
_entry.id   AF-A0A924YEF7-F1
#
_cell.length_a   1.000
_cell.length_b   1.000
_cell.length_c   1.000
_cell.angle_alpha   90.00
_cell.angle_beta   90.00
_cell.angle_gamma   90.00
#
_symmetry.space_group_name_H-M   'P 1'
#
loop_
_entity.id
_entity.type
_entity.pdbx_description
1 polymer ?
#
loop_
_entity_poly.entity_id
_entity_poly.type
_entity_poly.pdbx_seq_one_letter_code
_entity_poly.pdbx_strand_id
1 'polypeptide(L)'
;MTETPALVLARQIAQRYNQLSQVEAVALAGSQTTSADTRSDIDLYVYITSEIPRDERIKVATQNAFHAEVINEYWESGDEWIDATSGIQVDVIIRHVHWIEEQLERVLKYHQASVGYSTCFWYNVLHS
;
A
#
# COMPACT_ATOMS: atom_id res chain seq x y z
N MET A 1 4.82 -23.12 -3.18
CA MET A 1 5.73 -22.14 -2.56
C MET A 1 5.34 -22.04 -1.10
N THR A 2 6.28 -22.26 -0.18
CA THR A 2 6.04 -22.05 1.25
C THR A 2 5.86 -20.55 1.49
N GLU A 3 4.78 -20.18 2.14
CA GLU A 3 4.49 -18.78 2.41
C GLU A 3 5.52 -18.20 3.40
N THR A 4 6.14 -17.07 3.04
CA THR A 4 7.16 -16.42 3.88
C THR A 4 6.47 -15.70 5.06
N PRO A 5 7.19 -15.45 6.17
CA PRO A 5 6.65 -14.63 7.27
C PRO A 5 6.14 -13.27 6.80
N ALA A 6 6.81 -12.65 5.82
CA ALA A 6 6.40 -11.38 5.23
C ALA A 6 5.05 -11.48 4.51
N LEU A 7 4.84 -12.52 3.70
CA LEU A 7 3.55 -12.73 2.99
C LEU A 7 2.41 -13.05 3.96
N VAL A 8 2.68 -13.82 5.02
CA VAL A 8 1.69 -14.06 6.08
C VAL A 8 1.29 -12.74 6.76
N LEU A 9 2.27 -11.91 7.13
CA LEU A 9 2.02 -10.61 7.76
C LEU A 9 1.27 -9.65 6.80
N ALA A 10 1.70 -9.56 5.54
CA ALA A 10 1.05 -8.73 4.53
C ALA A 10 -0.43 -9.10 4.35
N ARG A 11 -0.76 -10.41 4.28
CA ARG A 11 -2.15 -10.86 4.22
C ARG A 11 -2.95 -10.47 5.45
N GLN A 12 -2.37 -10.58 6.65
CA GLN A 12 -3.05 -10.18 7.88
C GLN A 12 -3.34 -8.67 7.90
N ILE A 13 -2.40 -7.85 7.43
CA ILE A 13 -2.57 -6.39 7.35
C ILE A 13 -3.63 -6.05 6.31
N ALA A 14 -3.58 -6.67 5.12
CA ALA A 14 -4.60 -6.51 4.09
C ALA A 14 -6.00 -6.89 4.59
N GLN A 15 -6.13 -7.97 5.37
CA GLN A 15 -7.39 -8.36 5.99
C GLN A 15 -7.93 -7.32 6.99
N ARG A 16 -7.07 -6.59 7.70
CA ARG A 16 -7.47 -5.50 8.61
C ARG A 16 -8.03 -4.32 7.82
N TYR A 17 -7.34 -3.88 6.77
CA TYR A 17 -7.83 -2.82 5.88
C TYR A 17 -9.14 -3.21 5.20
N ASN A 18 -9.28 -4.47 4.76
CA ASN A 18 -10.50 -4.98 4.13
C ASN A 18 -11.72 -5.01 5.08
N GLN A 19 -11.58 -4.79 6.39
CA GLN A 19 -12.73 -4.62 7.29
C GLN A 19 -13.33 -3.20 7.23
N LEU A 20 -12.62 -2.24 6.64
CA LEU A 20 -13.06 -0.86 6.54
C LEU A 20 -13.92 -0.69 5.28
N SER A 21 -15.14 -0.21 5.44
CA SER A 21 -16.12 -0.07 4.34
C SER A 21 -15.68 0.83 3.18
N GLN A 22 -14.67 1.68 3.43
CA GLN A 22 -14.10 2.62 2.49
C GLN A 22 -13.07 1.97 1.56
N VAL A 23 -12.52 0.82 1.94
CA VAL A 23 -11.48 0.11 1.20
C VAL A 23 -12.13 -0.75 0.12
N GLU A 24 -11.77 -0.49 -1.13
CA GLU A 24 -12.17 -1.28 -2.30
C GLU A 24 -11.23 -2.47 -2.51
N ALA A 25 -9.91 -2.22 -2.40
CA ALA A 25 -8.90 -3.23 -2.65
C ALA A 25 -7.63 -2.98 -1.85
N VAL A 26 -6.87 -4.05 -1.60
CA VAL A 26 -5.51 -4.00 -1.08
C VAL A 26 -4.62 -4.85 -1.97
N ALA A 27 -3.57 -4.27 -2.51
CA ALA A 27 -2.61 -4.92 -3.39
C ALA A 27 -1.24 -5.01 -2.71
N LEU A 28 -0.54 -6.12 -2.92
CA LEU A 28 0.84 -6.30 -2.44
C LEU A 28 1.78 -5.80 -3.52
N ALA A 29 2.75 -4.97 -3.18
CA ALA A 29 3.66 -4.38 -4.16
C ALA A 29 5.13 -4.69 -3.84
N GLY A 30 6.01 -4.10 -4.65
CA GLY A 30 7.44 -4.06 -4.40
C GLY A 30 8.14 -5.41 -4.50
N SER A 31 9.17 -5.60 -3.68
CA SER A 31 10.06 -6.76 -3.81
C SER A 31 9.35 -8.09 -3.49
N GLN A 32 8.30 -8.06 -2.68
CA GLN A 32 7.51 -9.25 -2.30
C GLN A 32 6.71 -9.86 -3.47
N THR A 33 6.46 -9.12 -4.55
CA THR A 33 5.82 -9.65 -5.77
C THR A 33 6.82 -10.13 -6.83
N THR A 34 8.11 -9.88 -6.62
CA THR A 34 9.17 -10.17 -7.58
C THR A 34 10.28 -11.01 -6.95
N SER A 35 11.32 -10.37 -6.42
CA SER A 35 12.51 -11.02 -5.87
C SER A 35 12.87 -10.43 -4.50
N ALA A 36 12.11 -10.82 -3.47
CA ALA A 36 12.37 -10.44 -2.09
C ALA A 36 13.56 -11.22 -1.48
N ASP A 37 14.26 -10.56 -0.56
CA ASP A 37 15.25 -11.19 0.33
C ASP A 37 14.85 -11.03 1.81
N THR A 38 15.69 -11.48 2.74
CA THR A 38 15.39 -11.45 4.18
C THR A 38 15.38 -10.04 4.79
N ARG A 39 15.80 -9.02 4.04
CA ARG A 39 15.79 -7.59 4.44
C ARG A 39 14.71 -6.80 3.72
N SER A 40 13.98 -7.43 2.79
CA SER A 40 12.83 -6.82 2.14
C SER A 40 11.76 -6.42 3.14
N ASP A 41 11.23 -5.23 2.94
CA ASP A 41 10.02 -4.69 3.54
C ASP A 41 8.74 -5.28 2.91
N ILE A 42 7.60 -4.77 3.36
CA ILE A 42 6.28 -5.05 2.81
C ILE A 42 5.70 -3.73 2.30
N ASP A 43 5.44 -3.66 0.99
CA ASP A 43 4.71 -2.55 0.37
C ASP A 43 3.25 -2.95 0.12
N LEU A 44 2.30 -2.14 0.58
CA LEU A 44 0.88 -2.33 0.32
C LEU A 44 0.27 -1.09 -0.33
N TYR A 45 -0.54 -1.28 -1.37
CA TYR A 45 -1.40 -0.24 -1.92
C TYR A 45 -2.84 -0.47 -1.49
N VAL A 46 -3.42 0.48 -0.77
CA VAL A 46 -4.81 0.45 -0.31
C VAL A 46 -5.61 1.41 -1.19
N TYR A 47 -6.56 0.86 -1.95
CA TYR A 47 -7.44 1.64 -2.80
C TYR A 47 -8.75 1.91 -2.09
N ILE A 48 -9.14 3.17 -1.99
CA ILE A 48 -10.30 3.65 -1.25
C ILE A 48 -11.33 4.32 -2.15
N THR A 49 -12.61 4.24 -1.76
CA THR A 49 -13.72 4.96 -2.40
C THR A 49 -14.12 6.23 -1.63
N SER A 50 -13.68 6.36 -0.38
CA SER A 50 -13.88 7.52 0.49
C SER A 50 -12.81 7.56 1.58
N GLU A 51 -12.62 8.69 2.24
CA GLU A 51 -11.61 8.84 3.29
C GLU A 51 -11.81 7.86 4.44
N ILE A 52 -10.74 7.17 4.84
CA ILE A 52 -10.74 6.35 6.05
C ILE A 52 -10.71 7.27 7.27
N PRO A 53 -11.63 7.10 8.25
CA PRO A 53 -11.60 7.87 9.49
C PRO A 53 -10.23 7.78 10.17
N ARG A 54 -9.72 8.93 10.61
CA ARG A 54 -8.41 9.09 11.26
C ARG A 54 -8.12 8.01 12.30
N ASP A 55 -9.06 7.77 13.20
CA ASP A 55 -8.89 6.85 14.31
C ASP A 55 -8.86 5.38 13.85
N GLU A 56 -9.58 5.03 12.77
CA GLU A 56 -9.54 3.69 12.18
C GLU A 56 -8.21 3.43 11.49
N ARG A 57 -7.70 4.42 10.76
CA ARG A 57 -6.39 4.36 10.10
C ARG A 57 -5.25 4.16 11.11
N ILE A 58 -5.24 4.97 12.18
CA ILE A 58 -4.29 4.82 13.29
C ILE A 58 -4.43 3.45 13.96
N LYS A 59 -5.66 2.99 14.19
CA LYS A 59 -5.89 1.69 14.82
C LYS A 59 -5.26 0.56 14.00
N VAL A 60 -5.39 0.56 12.66
CA VAL A 60 -4.78 -0.47 11.81
C VAL A 60 -3.25 -0.44 11.89
N ALA A 61 -2.64 0.73 11.69
CA ALA A 61 -1.19 0.90 11.66
C ALA A 61 -0.54 0.56 13.02
N THR A 62 -1.20 0.87 14.14
CA THR A 62 -0.65 0.72 15.49
C THR A 62 -0.95 -0.61 16.17
N GLN A 63 -1.80 -1.47 15.60
CA GLN A 63 -2.30 -2.70 16.25
C GLN A 63 -1.19 -3.68 16.70
N ASN A 64 0.01 -3.59 16.10
CA ASN A 64 1.20 -4.34 16.51
C ASN A 64 2.50 -3.64 16.09
N ALA A 65 2.59 -2.32 16.25
CA ALA A 65 3.74 -1.55 15.77
C ALA A 65 4.79 -1.28 16.86
N PHE A 66 6.06 -1.42 16.50
CA PHE A 66 7.19 -0.81 17.18
C PHE A 66 7.60 0.42 16.37
N HIS A 67 7.17 1.61 16.80
CA HIS A 67 7.28 2.87 16.03
C HIS A 67 6.36 2.90 14.79
N ALA A 68 5.58 3.96 14.66
CA ALA A 68 4.65 4.16 13.56
C ALA A 68 4.56 5.64 13.20
N GLU A 69 4.67 5.93 11.91
CA GLU A 69 4.36 7.22 11.29
C GLU A 69 3.07 7.03 10.51
N VAL A 70 1.98 7.63 10.98
CA VAL A 70 0.64 7.41 10.42
C VAL A 70 0.10 8.73 9.89
N ILE A 71 -0.59 8.68 8.76
CA ILE A 71 -1.17 9.85 8.09
C ILE A 71 -0.05 10.79 7.62
N ASN A 72 0.98 10.20 7.04
CA ASN A 72 1.99 10.95 6.31
C ASN A 72 1.36 11.45 4.99
N GLU A 73 1.60 12.72 4.68
CA GLU A 73 1.08 13.39 3.47
C GLU A 73 2.21 14.10 2.69
N TYR A 74 3.49 13.86 3.04
CA TYR A 74 4.60 14.58 2.43
C TYR A 74 4.85 14.19 0.97
N TRP A 75 4.76 12.88 0.65
CA TRP A 75 4.95 12.36 -0.71
C TRP A 75 3.63 11.86 -1.33
N GLU A 76 2.99 10.92 -0.64
CA GLU A 76 1.63 10.43 -0.89
C GLU A 76 0.97 10.19 0.48
N SER A 77 -0.34 9.95 0.50
CA SER A 77 -1.02 9.58 1.74
C SER A 77 -0.57 8.18 2.16
N GLY A 78 0.22 8.08 3.24
CA GLY A 78 0.85 6.81 3.62
C GLY A 78 0.95 6.57 5.13
N ASP A 79 1.10 5.31 5.50
CA ASP A 79 1.33 4.84 6.86
C ASP A 79 2.52 3.87 6.88
N GLU A 80 3.48 4.13 7.75
CA GLU A 80 4.75 3.42 7.82
C GLU A 80 5.00 2.94 9.26
N TRP A 81 5.37 1.68 9.45
CA TRP A 81 5.69 1.15 10.78
C TRP A 81 6.62 -0.06 10.71
N ILE A 82 7.20 -0.43 11.86
CA ILE A 82 7.90 -1.70 12.04
C ILE A 82 6.98 -2.65 12.81
N ASP A 83 6.69 -3.83 12.27
CA ASP A 83 5.91 -4.82 13.00
C ASP A 83 6.69 -5.33 14.24
N ALA A 84 6.08 -5.22 15.42
CA ALA A 84 6.76 -5.47 16.69
C ALA A 84 7.14 -6.95 16.90
N THR A 85 6.49 -7.87 16.19
CA THR A 85 6.73 -9.31 16.33
C THR A 85 7.82 -9.80 15.38
N SER A 86 7.74 -9.40 14.12
CA SER A 86 8.63 -9.85 13.06
C SER A 86 9.84 -8.93 12.83
N GLY A 87 9.74 -7.67 13.26
CA GLY A 87 10.72 -6.62 12.95
C GLY A 87 10.70 -6.16 11.49
N ILE A 88 9.71 -6.59 10.69
CA ILE A 88 9.59 -6.24 9.27
C ILE A 88 9.01 -4.82 9.15
N GLN A 89 9.61 -4.00 8.30
CA GLN A 89 9.08 -2.69 7.94
C GLN A 89 7.89 -2.86 6.98
N VAL A 90 6.84 -2.08 7.23
CA VAL A 90 5.64 -2.02 6.41
C VAL A 90 5.45 -0.59 5.93
N ASP A 91 5.26 -0.44 4.63
CA ASP A 91 4.87 0.80 3.96
C ASP A 91 3.51 0.60 3.31
N VAL A 92 2.56 1.47 3.65
CA VAL A 92 1.22 1.48 3.07
C VAL A 92 0.99 2.81 2.37
N ILE A 93 0.67 2.75 1.08
CA ILE A 93 0.19 3.92 0.32
C ILE A 93 -1.32 3.80 0.12
N ILE A 94 -2.05 4.85 0.47
CA ILE A 94 -3.50 4.93 0.34
C ILE A 94 -3.85 5.85 -0.83
N ARG A 95 -4.65 5.35 -1.77
CA ARG A 95 -5.05 6.08 -2.98
C ARG A 95 -6.54 5.97 -3.20
N HIS A 96 -7.17 7.05 -3.63
CA HIS A 96 -8.52 6.97 -4.16
C HIS A 96 -8.57 6.19 -5.47
N VAL A 97 -9.61 5.36 -5.63
CA VAL A 97 -9.86 4.62 -6.88
C VAL A 97 -9.99 5.59 -8.06
N HIS A 98 -10.75 6.67 -7.89
CA HIS A 98 -10.90 7.68 -8.95
C HIS A 98 -9.55 8.33 -9.33
N TRP A 99 -8.67 8.53 -8.36
CA TRP A 99 -7.37 9.15 -8.61
C TRP A 99 -6.47 8.25 -9.46
N ILE A 100 -6.42 6.95 -9.16
CA ILE A 100 -5.61 6.02 -9.94
C ILE A 100 -6.17 5.86 -11.36
N GLU A 101 -7.49 5.83 -11.53
CA GLU A 101 -8.15 5.83 -12.84
C GLU A 101 -7.75 7.07 -13.67
N GLU A 102 -7.80 8.26 -13.08
CA GLU A 102 -7.36 9.50 -13.73
C GLU A 102 -5.88 9.45 -14.15
N GLN A 103 -5.00 8.90 -13.30
CA GLN A 103 -3.58 8.73 -13.67
C GLN A 103 -3.41 7.80 -14.88
N LEU A 104 -4.18 6.72 -14.95
CA LEU A 104 -4.15 5.80 -16.09
C LEU A 104 -4.69 6.44 -17.36
N GLU A 105 -5.82 7.16 -17.28
CA GLU A 105 -6.40 7.86 -18.43
C GLU A 105 -5.44 8.89 -19.01
N ARG A 106 -4.77 9.65 -18.14
CA ARG A 106 -3.79 10.67 -18.52
C ARG A 106 -2.71 10.12 -19.45
N VAL A 107 -2.18 8.94 -19.12
CA VAL A 107 -1.11 8.30 -19.88
C VAL A 107 -1.65 7.54 -21.10
N LEU A 108 -2.67 6.70 -20.90
CA LEU A 108 -3.14 5.75 -21.91
C LEU A 108 -4.05 6.37 -22.96
N LYS A 109 -4.90 7.33 -22.57
CA LYS A 109 -5.86 8.00 -23.46
C LYS A 109 -5.32 9.33 -23.97
N TYR A 110 -4.75 10.14 -23.08
CA TYR A 110 -4.33 11.51 -23.43
C TYR A 110 -2.85 11.66 -23.76
N HIS A 111 -2.07 10.57 -23.66
CA HIS A 111 -0.64 10.54 -24.00
C HIS A 111 0.20 11.58 -23.24
N GLN A 112 -0.21 11.91 -22.02
CA GLN A 112 0.45 12.91 -21.19
C GLN A 112 1.44 12.23 -20.24
N ALA A 113 2.73 12.42 -20.51
CA ALA A 113 3.81 11.90 -19.69
C ALA A 113 3.88 12.56 -18.30
N SER A 114 4.58 11.90 -17.38
CA SER A 114 4.97 12.43 -16.07
C SER A 114 6.46 12.25 -15.86
N VAL A 115 7.14 13.27 -15.34
CA VAL A 115 8.55 13.12 -14.93
C VAL A 115 8.60 12.11 -13.79
N GLY A 116 9.39 11.04 -13.97
CA GLY A 116 9.55 9.96 -12.98
C GLY A 116 8.40 8.95 -12.90
N TYR A 117 7.18 9.31 -13.32
CA TYR A 117 5.97 8.49 -13.10
C TYR A 117 5.17 8.16 -14.37
N SER A 118 5.76 8.30 -15.56
CA SER A 118 5.01 8.18 -16.84
C SER A 118 4.24 6.88 -17.00
N THR A 119 4.76 5.73 -16.54
CA THR A 119 4.10 4.42 -16.64
C THR A 119 4.11 3.62 -15.34
N CYS A 120 4.66 4.16 -14.25
CA CYS A 120 4.83 3.40 -13.01
C CYS A 120 3.48 3.04 -12.36
N PHE A 121 2.50 3.94 -12.36
CA PHE A 121 1.16 3.64 -11.81
C PHE A 121 0.46 2.56 -12.64
N TRP A 122 0.62 2.61 -13.96
CA TRP A 122 0.12 1.55 -14.84
C TRP A 122 0.80 0.21 -14.58
N TYR A 123 2.13 0.22 -14.45
CA TYR A 123 2.89 -0.98 -14.08
C TYR A 123 2.44 -1.55 -12.74
N ASN A 124 2.29 -0.70 -11.72
CA ASN A 124 1.84 -1.11 -10.39
C ASN A 124 0.48 -1.80 -10.46
N VAL A 125 -0.53 -1.19 -11.10
CA VAL A 125 -1.86 -1.79 -11.25
C VAL A 125 -1.83 -3.16 -11.95
N LEU A 126 -0.86 -3.40 -12.85
CA LEU A 126 -0.72 -4.69 -13.54
C LEU A 126 0.05 -5.76 -12.75
N HIS A 127 0.88 -5.36 -11.78
CA HIS A 127 1.89 -6.23 -11.18
C HIS A 127 1.84 -6.27 -9.64
N SER A 128 0.81 -5.70 -9.03
CA SER A 128 0.52 -5.80 -7.58
C SER A 128 -0.77 -6.55 -7.27
#